data_AF-A0A920MQA4-F1
#
_entry.id   AF-A0A920MQA4-F1
#
_cell.length_a   1.000
_cell.length_b   1.000
_cell.length_c   1.000
_cell.angle_alpha   90.00
_cell.angle_beta   90.00
_cell.angle_gamma   90.00
#
_symmetry.space_group_name_H-M   'P 1'
#
loop_
_entity.id
_entity.type
_entity.pdbx_description
1 polymer ?
#
loop_
_entity_poly.entity_id
_entity_poly.type
_entity_poly.pdbx_seq_one_letter_code
_entity_poly.pdbx_strand_id
1 'polypeptide(L)'
;MVGDIDQIETIRRSNGAGSNSPSDNSLTFVAGNDYYPDLIIGRFSAETGDHVETMVERTIAYEMDPDPSADWYKKGSGFASNQGPGDDGEDDDEHMDNIRDLLLDYTYDEVDQIYDPDGTVAQGEAALNDGRSIVNYTGHGSNGSWGNGCPMNNTDVNSLVNMGMYPFIWSVACVNGEFEQGTCFAETWLRATHSDGTPTGAIATLMSTVNQAWNPPMEGQDEMNAIFVESYSDNIKRTFGGLSFNG
;
A
#
# COMPACT_ATOMS: atom_id res chain seq x y z
N MET A 1 2.77 -11.88 -11.36
CA MET A 1 1.66 -12.75 -11.78
C MET A 1 0.56 -11.88 -12.38
N VAL A 2 -0.23 -12.39 -13.32
CA VAL A 2 -1.31 -11.64 -13.99
C VAL A 2 -2.57 -12.50 -14.00
N GLY A 3 -3.58 -12.10 -13.23
CA GLY A 3 -4.80 -12.86 -12.98
C GLY A 3 -5.16 -12.86 -11.49
N ASP A 4 -6.46 -12.96 -11.21
CA ASP A 4 -7.00 -13.13 -9.86
C ASP A 4 -6.77 -14.57 -9.33
N ILE A 5 -7.22 -14.88 -8.12
CA ILE A 5 -7.12 -16.21 -7.49
C ILE A 5 -7.72 -17.31 -8.37
N ASP A 6 -8.81 -17.01 -9.08
CA ASP A 6 -9.50 -17.93 -9.98
C ASP A 6 -8.69 -18.26 -11.24
N GLN A 7 -7.80 -17.36 -11.68
CA GLN A 7 -6.91 -17.61 -12.82
C GLN A 7 -5.56 -18.18 -12.38
N ILE A 8 -5.01 -17.70 -11.26
CA ILE A 8 -3.72 -18.12 -10.70
C ILE A 8 -3.86 -18.26 -9.18
N GLU A 9 -4.15 -19.48 -8.74
CA GLU A 9 -4.14 -19.89 -7.33
C GLU A 9 -2.72 -19.79 -6.73
N THR A 10 -2.60 -19.78 -5.41
CA THR A 10 -1.33 -19.61 -4.71
C THR A 10 -1.15 -20.56 -3.53
N ILE A 11 0.01 -20.51 -2.88
CA ILE A 11 0.25 -21.24 -1.64
C ILE A 11 -0.65 -20.64 -0.56
N ARG A 12 -1.38 -21.50 0.15
CA ARG A 12 -2.20 -21.10 1.30
C ARG A 12 -1.50 -21.45 2.61
N ARG A 13 -1.61 -20.57 3.60
CA ARG A 13 -1.02 -20.73 4.94
C ARG A 13 -2.11 -20.63 6.01
N SER A 14 -1.87 -21.30 7.13
CA SER A 14 -2.75 -21.29 8.31
C SER A 14 -1.98 -20.96 9.59
N ASN A 15 -0.83 -20.30 9.45
CA ASN A 15 -0.01 -19.87 10.58
C ASN A 15 -0.41 -18.45 11.00
N GLY A 16 -0.15 -18.09 12.25
CA GLY A 16 -0.52 -16.78 12.80
C GLY A 16 -2.03 -16.59 12.81
N ALA A 17 -2.51 -15.44 12.33
CA ALA A 17 -3.93 -15.14 12.20
C ALA A 17 -4.54 -15.58 10.85
N GLY A 18 -3.76 -16.26 9.98
CA GLY A 18 -4.26 -16.82 8.73
C GLY A 18 -5.02 -18.13 8.94
N SER A 19 -6.00 -18.39 8.09
CA SER A 19 -6.77 -19.64 8.11
C SER A 19 -7.05 -20.08 6.68
N ASN A 20 -6.14 -20.88 6.10
CA ASN A 20 -6.16 -21.25 4.69
C ASN A 20 -6.15 -20.02 3.76
N SER A 21 -5.42 -18.99 4.18
CA SER A 21 -5.32 -17.70 3.49
C SER A 21 -4.21 -17.72 2.45
N PRO A 22 -4.39 -17.07 1.29
CA PRO A 22 -3.41 -17.03 0.21
C PRO A 22 -2.17 -16.24 0.60
N SER A 23 -1.04 -16.67 0.05
CA SER A 23 0.30 -16.15 0.37
C SER A 23 1.20 -16.27 -0.85
N ASP A 24 1.14 -15.27 -1.73
CA ASP A 24 2.01 -15.19 -2.91
C ASP A 24 3.49 -15.10 -2.51
N ASN A 25 3.81 -14.40 -1.42
CA ASN A 25 5.18 -14.34 -0.90
C ASN A 25 5.74 -15.72 -0.54
N SER A 26 4.91 -16.70 -0.17
CA SER A 26 5.39 -18.07 0.09
C SER A 26 5.99 -18.75 -1.15
N LEU A 27 5.68 -18.29 -2.37
CA LEU A 27 6.30 -18.79 -3.60
C LEU A 27 7.76 -18.36 -3.75
N THR A 28 8.22 -17.42 -2.93
CA THR A 28 9.56 -16.83 -3.02
C THR A 28 10.59 -17.48 -2.09
N PHE A 29 10.16 -18.36 -1.17
CA PHE A 29 11.03 -19.10 -0.25
C PHE A 29 11.56 -20.36 -0.94
N VAL A 30 12.62 -20.21 -1.76
CA VAL A 30 13.14 -21.27 -2.63
C VAL A 30 14.51 -21.80 -2.21
N ALA A 31 15.25 -21.07 -1.39
CA ALA A 31 16.53 -21.46 -0.81
C ALA A 31 16.60 -21.04 0.66
N GLY A 32 17.46 -21.72 1.44
CA GLY A 32 17.42 -21.60 2.90
C GLY A 32 16.17 -22.30 3.47
N ASN A 33 16.27 -22.90 4.64
CA ASN A 33 15.08 -23.45 5.31
C ASN A 33 14.52 -22.37 6.23
N ASP A 34 14.08 -21.27 5.64
CA ASP A 34 13.64 -20.05 6.33
C ASP A 34 12.47 -19.38 5.57
N TYR A 35 12.12 -18.17 5.99
CA TYR A 35 11.03 -17.36 5.41
C TYR A 35 11.56 -16.06 4.81
N TYR A 36 12.84 -16.03 4.44
CA TYR A 36 13.40 -14.90 3.70
C TYR A 36 13.14 -15.11 2.20
N PRO A 37 12.51 -14.14 1.53
CA PRO A 37 12.30 -14.20 0.09
C PRO A 37 13.62 -14.23 -0.70
N ASP A 38 13.78 -15.18 -1.61
CA ASP A 38 14.90 -15.19 -2.58
C ASP A 38 14.54 -14.46 -3.88
N LEU A 39 13.25 -14.18 -4.09
CA LEU A 39 12.68 -13.60 -5.30
C LEU A 39 11.71 -12.49 -4.91
N ILE A 40 11.59 -11.48 -5.78
CA ILE A 40 10.53 -10.47 -5.66
C ILE A 40 9.31 -10.94 -6.46
N ILE A 41 8.13 -10.85 -5.85
CA ILE A 41 6.87 -11.21 -6.48
C ILE A 41 5.84 -10.09 -6.32
N GLY A 42 5.00 -9.93 -7.34
CA GLY A 42 3.82 -9.06 -7.31
C GLY A 42 2.72 -9.65 -8.18
N ARG A 43 1.49 -9.17 -8.00
CA ARG A 43 0.30 -9.65 -8.72
C ARG A 43 -0.48 -8.46 -9.30
N PHE A 44 -0.71 -8.49 -10.61
CA PHE A 44 -1.81 -7.77 -11.23
C PHE A 44 -3.05 -8.65 -11.14
N SER A 45 -3.82 -8.45 -10.07
CA SER A 45 -5.04 -9.23 -9.84
C SER A 45 -6.14 -8.71 -10.75
N ALA A 46 -6.60 -9.54 -11.68
CA ALA A 46 -7.50 -9.14 -12.75
C ALA A 46 -8.45 -10.26 -13.14
N GLU A 47 -9.74 -9.96 -13.12
CA GLU A 47 -10.80 -10.83 -13.63
C GLU A 47 -11.16 -10.56 -15.11
N THR A 48 -10.72 -9.43 -15.68
CA THR A 48 -11.04 -8.99 -17.04
C THR A 48 -9.81 -8.46 -17.78
N GLY A 49 -9.91 -8.34 -19.12
CA GLY A 49 -8.86 -7.71 -19.93
C GLY A 49 -8.64 -6.25 -19.55
N ASP A 50 -9.73 -5.50 -19.34
CA ASP A 50 -9.71 -4.08 -18.99
C ASP A 50 -8.99 -3.83 -17.64
N HIS A 51 -9.12 -4.74 -16.66
CA HIS A 51 -8.34 -4.67 -15.41
C HIS A 51 -6.84 -4.78 -15.68
N VAL A 52 -6.42 -5.71 -16.55
CA VAL A 52 -5.01 -5.87 -16.94
C VAL A 52 -4.51 -4.62 -17.67
N GLU A 53 -5.27 -4.14 -18.64
CA GLU A 53 -4.95 -2.93 -19.40
C GLU A 53 -4.77 -1.72 -18.47
N THR A 54 -5.70 -1.50 -17.55
CA THR A 54 -5.65 -0.42 -16.55
C THR A 54 -4.36 -0.44 -15.72
N MET A 55 -3.95 -1.59 -15.21
CA MET A 55 -2.73 -1.72 -14.40
C MET A 55 -1.46 -1.57 -15.25
N VAL A 56 -1.45 -2.12 -16.47
CA VAL A 56 -0.31 -2.05 -17.38
C VAL A 56 -0.08 -0.63 -17.90
N GLU A 57 -1.12 0.04 -18.38
CA GLU A 57 -1.04 1.40 -18.92
C GLU A 57 -0.56 2.39 -17.86
N ARG A 58 -1.10 2.28 -16.64
CA ARG A 58 -0.69 3.08 -15.49
C ARG A 58 0.78 2.88 -15.15
N THR A 59 1.25 1.63 -15.15
CA THR A 59 2.66 1.30 -14.88
C THR A 59 3.58 1.87 -15.95
N ILE A 60 3.23 1.69 -17.23
CA ILE A 60 4.02 2.22 -18.34
C ILE A 60 4.08 3.76 -18.28
N ALA A 61 2.94 4.42 -18.06
CA ALA A 61 2.91 5.89 -17.96
C ALA A 61 3.79 6.40 -16.80
N TYR A 62 3.68 5.76 -15.63
CA TYR A 62 4.45 6.15 -14.44
C TYR A 62 5.96 6.00 -14.64
N GLU A 63 6.42 4.93 -15.30
CA GLU A 63 7.85 4.64 -15.46
C GLU A 63 8.48 5.28 -16.70
N MET A 64 7.73 5.43 -17.79
CA MET A 64 8.26 5.81 -19.10
C MET A 64 8.00 7.26 -19.48
N ASP A 65 6.97 7.90 -18.90
CA ASP A 65 6.61 9.29 -19.16
C ASP A 65 6.35 10.09 -17.86
N PRO A 66 7.27 10.06 -16.87
CA PRO A 66 7.12 10.87 -15.67
C PRO A 66 7.31 12.36 -16.00
N ASP A 67 6.49 13.22 -15.41
CA ASP A 67 6.72 14.67 -15.45
C ASP A 67 7.72 15.07 -14.34
N PRO A 68 9.01 15.32 -14.64
CA PRO A 68 9.99 15.62 -13.61
C PRO A 68 9.75 16.97 -12.90
N SER A 69 8.82 17.79 -13.40
CA SER A 69 8.44 19.06 -12.81
C SER A 69 7.19 19.01 -11.94
N ALA A 70 6.52 17.85 -11.87
CA ALA A 70 5.29 17.72 -11.11
C ALA A 70 5.56 17.68 -9.60
N ASP A 71 4.97 18.61 -8.85
CA ASP A 71 5.24 18.77 -7.42
C ASP A 71 4.66 17.61 -6.57
N TRP A 72 3.63 16.91 -7.05
CA TRP A 72 2.97 15.83 -6.32
C TRP A 72 3.91 14.65 -6.00
N TYR A 73 5.00 14.47 -6.76
CA TYR A 73 6.02 13.44 -6.46
C TYR A 73 6.68 13.64 -5.09
N LYS A 74 6.67 14.87 -4.56
CA LYS A 74 7.24 15.25 -3.27
C LYS A 74 6.20 15.41 -2.16
N LYS A 75 4.98 14.90 -2.39
CA LYS A 75 3.89 14.96 -1.42
C LYS A 75 3.46 13.57 -1.00
N GLY A 76 3.30 13.35 0.30
CA GLY A 76 2.82 12.09 0.87
C GLY A 76 1.61 12.27 1.78
N SER A 77 1.04 11.18 2.25
CA SER A 77 0.03 11.21 3.30
C SER A 77 0.23 10.09 4.30
N GLY A 78 0.09 10.42 5.58
CA GLY A 78 -0.08 9.47 6.67
C GLY A 78 -1.53 9.42 7.11
N PHE A 79 -2.10 8.21 7.17
CA PHE A 79 -3.45 7.94 7.65
C PHE A 79 -3.37 6.98 8.84
N ALA A 80 -3.76 7.43 10.04
CA ALA A 80 -3.50 6.67 11.25
C ALA A 80 -4.73 6.61 12.18
N SER A 81 -4.85 5.50 12.91
CA SER A 81 -5.60 5.49 14.17
C SER A 81 -4.84 6.28 15.25
N ASN A 82 -5.46 6.48 16.40
CA ASN A 82 -4.80 7.00 17.61
C ASN A 82 -4.78 5.93 18.72
N GLN A 83 -4.66 4.67 18.31
CA GLN A 83 -4.65 3.51 19.18
C GLN A 83 -3.25 2.91 19.25
N GLY A 84 -3.03 2.13 20.30
CA GLY A 84 -1.75 1.50 20.57
C GLY A 84 -1.68 1.01 22.03
N PRO A 85 -0.47 0.77 22.56
CA PRO A 85 0.80 0.93 21.86
C PRO A 85 1.11 -0.26 20.95
N GLY A 86 1.89 0.01 19.90
CA GLY A 86 2.41 -0.93 18.93
C GLY A 86 3.90 -1.20 19.09
N ASP A 87 4.63 -1.16 17.98
CA ASP A 87 6.10 -1.25 18.00
C ASP A 87 6.72 -0.03 18.70
N ASP A 88 7.92 -0.19 19.25
CA ASP A 88 8.63 0.79 20.10
C ASP A 88 7.85 1.45 21.26
N GLY A 89 6.64 0.95 21.55
CA GLY A 89 5.75 1.51 22.57
C GLY A 89 4.94 2.72 22.09
N GLU A 90 4.85 2.94 20.79
CA GLU A 90 4.22 4.10 20.14
C GLU A 90 2.74 3.85 19.85
N ASP A 91 1.91 4.88 19.96
CA ASP A 91 0.56 4.85 19.36
C ASP A 91 0.66 5.01 17.84
N ASP A 92 -0.34 4.55 17.08
CA ASP A 92 -0.31 4.52 15.61
C ASP A 92 -0.07 5.90 14.97
N ASP A 93 -0.53 6.99 15.59
CA ASP A 93 -0.31 8.36 15.15
C ASP A 93 1.08 8.87 15.46
N GLU A 94 1.68 8.45 16.58
CA GLU A 94 3.09 8.70 16.91
C GLU A 94 4.02 8.00 15.90
N HIS A 95 3.75 6.72 15.62
CA HIS A 95 4.43 5.94 14.57
C HIS A 95 4.35 6.62 13.20
N MET A 96 3.16 7.07 12.82
CA MET A 96 2.98 7.76 11.55
C MET A 96 3.69 9.13 11.50
N ASP A 97 3.82 9.82 12.63
CA ASP A 97 4.61 11.05 12.75
C ASP A 97 6.11 10.81 12.56
N ASN A 98 6.65 9.70 13.07
CA ASN A 98 8.04 9.31 12.81
C ASN A 98 8.31 9.07 11.32
N ILE A 99 7.43 8.32 10.65
CA ILE A 99 7.51 8.09 9.19
C ILE A 99 7.42 9.42 8.43
N ARG A 100 6.51 10.29 8.84
CA ARG A 100 6.35 11.62 8.26
C ARG A 100 7.63 12.44 8.37
N ASP A 101 8.27 12.46 9.53
CA ASP A 101 9.51 13.21 9.74
C ASP A 101 10.65 12.67 8.88
N LEU A 102 10.77 11.33 8.73
CA LEU A 102 11.72 10.71 7.80
C LEU A 102 11.54 11.18 6.35
N LEU A 103 10.30 11.23 5.86
CA LEU A 103 10.00 11.66 4.49
C LEU A 103 10.34 13.14 4.27
N LEU A 104 9.98 14.00 5.24
CA LEU A 104 10.24 15.45 5.19
C LEU A 104 11.72 15.79 5.30
N ASP A 105 12.49 15.05 6.10
CA ASP A 105 13.94 15.23 6.22
C ASP A 105 14.71 14.77 4.96
N TYR A 106 14.07 13.95 4.12
CA TYR A 106 14.65 13.46 2.87
C TYR A 106 14.43 14.42 1.70
N THR A 107 13.28 14.31 1.03
CA THR A 107 12.97 15.08 -0.19
C THR A 107 11.51 15.49 -0.32
N TYR A 108 10.65 15.18 0.65
CA TYR A 108 9.24 15.55 0.60
C TYR A 108 9.02 16.98 1.11
N ASP A 109 8.14 17.71 0.44
CA ASP A 109 7.77 19.08 0.80
C ASP A 109 6.52 19.11 1.69
N GLU A 110 5.66 18.08 1.60
CA GLU A 110 4.38 17.99 2.29
C GLU A 110 4.07 16.53 2.61
N VAL A 111 3.68 16.24 3.86
CA VAL A 111 3.13 14.94 4.25
C VAL A 111 1.94 15.20 5.16
N ASP A 112 0.75 14.82 4.69
CA ASP A 112 -0.50 15.04 5.43
C ASP A 112 -0.55 14.18 6.70
N GLN A 113 -1.15 14.72 7.75
CA GLN A 113 -1.47 14.01 9.00
C GLN A 113 -3.00 13.89 9.09
N ILE A 114 -3.58 12.83 8.53
CA ILE A 114 -5.04 12.60 8.56
C ILE A 114 -5.32 11.46 9.51
N TYR A 115 -5.33 11.77 10.81
CA TYR A 115 -5.38 10.79 11.89
C TYR A 115 -6.68 10.87 12.68
N ASP A 116 -7.02 9.79 13.39
CA ASP A 116 -8.11 9.83 14.36
C ASP A 116 -7.84 10.87 15.47
N PRO A 117 -8.90 11.46 16.07
CA PRO A 117 -10.31 11.29 15.72
C PRO A 117 -10.81 12.30 14.66
N ASP A 118 -9.94 13.21 14.20
CA ASP A 118 -10.33 14.38 13.42
C ASP A 118 -10.26 14.16 11.90
N GLY A 119 -9.50 13.16 11.47
CA GLY A 119 -9.35 12.78 10.08
C GLY A 119 -10.67 12.31 9.47
N THR A 120 -10.84 12.55 8.17
CA THR A 120 -12.05 12.24 7.42
C THR A 120 -11.75 11.72 6.03
N VAL A 121 -12.70 10.95 5.48
CA VAL A 121 -12.67 10.54 4.06
C VAL A 121 -12.53 11.75 3.13
N ALA A 122 -13.24 12.85 3.42
CA ALA A 122 -13.19 14.05 2.59
C ALA A 122 -11.79 14.70 2.56
N GLN A 123 -11.04 14.69 3.66
CA GLN A 123 -9.66 15.15 3.68
C GLN A 123 -8.75 14.21 2.88
N GLY A 124 -8.91 12.90 3.04
CA GLY A 124 -8.15 11.91 2.27
C GLY A 124 -8.40 11.99 0.78
N GLU A 125 -9.67 12.02 0.34
CA GLU A 125 -10.02 12.23 -1.06
C GLU A 125 -9.45 13.54 -1.61
N ALA A 126 -9.52 14.63 -0.84
CA ALA A 126 -8.96 15.91 -1.25
C ALA A 126 -7.43 15.82 -1.45
N ALA A 127 -6.70 15.22 -0.51
CA ALA A 127 -5.25 15.04 -0.60
C ALA A 127 -4.86 14.16 -1.79
N LEU A 128 -5.52 13.01 -1.96
CA LEU A 128 -5.27 12.08 -3.07
C LEU A 128 -5.56 12.70 -4.44
N ASN A 129 -6.66 13.47 -4.54
CA ASN A 129 -7.02 14.17 -5.77
C ASN A 129 -6.12 15.37 -6.08
N ASP A 130 -5.48 15.99 -5.08
CA ASP A 130 -4.41 16.99 -5.25
C ASP A 130 -3.06 16.35 -5.64
N GLY A 131 -2.95 15.03 -5.50
CA GLY A 131 -1.80 14.23 -5.89
C GLY A 131 -0.86 13.95 -4.72
N ARG A 132 -0.58 12.66 -4.50
CA ARG A 132 0.37 12.13 -3.51
C ARG A 132 1.14 10.96 -4.11
N SER A 133 2.42 10.84 -3.80
CA SER A 133 3.29 9.78 -4.32
C SER A 133 3.41 8.58 -3.39
N ILE A 134 3.18 8.78 -2.09
CA ILE A 134 3.17 7.73 -1.07
C ILE A 134 1.98 7.90 -0.13
N VAL A 135 1.36 6.78 0.24
CA VAL A 135 0.43 6.70 1.37
C VAL A 135 0.94 5.65 2.35
N ASN A 136 1.14 6.04 3.60
CA ASN A 136 1.31 5.12 4.71
C ASN A 136 0.01 5.08 5.51
N TYR A 137 -0.47 3.87 5.80
CA TYR A 137 -1.64 3.65 6.63
C TYR A 137 -1.31 2.74 7.82
N THR A 138 -1.79 3.09 9.01
CA THR A 138 -1.70 2.25 10.21
C THR A 138 -3.00 2.30 11.01
N GLY A 139 -3.65 1.16 11.20
CA GLY A 139 -4.87 1.06 11.98
C GLY A 139 -5.73 -0.15 11.62
N HIS A 140 -7.04 -0.05 11.83
CA HIS A 140 -7.95 -1.14 11.50
C HIS A 140 -8.28 -1.22 10.01
N GLY A 141 -8.35 -2.45 9.50
CA GLY A 141 -8.76 -2.72 8.12
C GLY A 141 -9.91 -3.71 8.03
N SER A 142 -10.63 -3.65 6.92
CA SER A 142 -11.55 -4.68 6.47
C SER A 142 -11.22 -5.09 5.03
N ASN A 143 -11.89 -6.13 4.52
CA ASN A 143 -11.70 -6.57 3.13
C ASN A 143 -11.89 -5.42 2.12
N GLY A 144 -12.72 -4.41 2.43
CA GLY A 144 -13.04 -3.32 1.50
C GLY A 144 -12.84 -1.91 2.05
N SER A 145 -12.07 -1.72 3.14
CA SER A 145 -11.87 -0.39 3.73
C SER A 145 -10.68 -0.26 4.69
N TRP A 146 -10.24 0.98 4.87
CA TRP A 146 -9.60 1.44 6.10
C TRP A 146 -10.64 1.82 7.16
N GLY A 147 -10.22 1.82 8.43
CA GLY A 147 -11.13 2.02 9.58
C GLY A 147 -10.92 3.31 10.36
N ASN A 148 -9.79 3.99 10.17
CA ASN A 148 -9.33 5.07 11.05
C ASN A 148 -8.58 6.15 10.26
N GLY A 149 -8.54 7.38 10.77
CA GLY A 149 -7.86 8.54 10.17
C GLY A 149 -8.53 8.98 8.88
N CYS A 150 -8.39 8.19 7.83
CA CYS A 150 -9.20 8.28 6.61
C CYS A 150 -9.93 6.95 6.40
N PRO A 151 -11.13 6.75 7.00
CA PRO A 151 -11.89 5.49 6.93
C PRO A 151 -12.57 5.27 5.56
N MET A 152 -11.75 5.30 4.51
CA MET A 152 -12.10 5.18 3.11
C MET A 152 -12.48 3.74 2.77
N ASN A 153 -13.51 3.55 1.96
CA ASN A 153 -13.92 2.24 1.45
C ASN A 153 -13.84 2.17 -0.09
N ASN A 154 -14.13 0.99 -0.65
CA ASN A 154 -14.10 0.76 -2.10
C ASN A 154 -14.89 1.80 -2.93
N THR A 155 -16.00 2.34 -2.42
CA THR A 155 -16.80 3.36 -3.12
C THR A 155 -16.01 4.66 -3.26
N ASP A 156 -15.36 5.08 -2.18
CA ASP A 156 -14.58 6.31 -2.11
C ASP A 156 -13.33 6.22 -3.01
N VAL A 157 -12.67 5.05 -3.03
CA VAL A 157 -11.54 4.78 -3.96
C VAL A 157 -12.00 4.90 -5.42
N ASN A 158 -13.18 4.37 -5.74
CA ASN A 158 -13.75 4.46 -7.09
C ASN A 158 -14.27 5.86 -7.45
N SER A 159 -14.40 6.79 -6.49
CA SER A 159 -14.74 8.20 -6.75
C SER A 159 -13.53 9.12 -6.90
N LEU A 160 -12.31 8.61 -6.68
CA LEU A 160 -11.09 9.39 -6.90
C LEU A 160 -10.98 9.88 -8.35
N VAL A 161 -10.39 11.06 -8.49
CA VAL A 161 -10.12 11.75 -9.77
C VAL A 161 -8.64 12.10 -9.91
N ASN A 162 -7.76 11.32 -9.28
CA ASN A 162 -6.32 11.48 -9.27
C ASN A 162 -5.64 10.91 -10.54
N MET A 163 -6.22 11.15 -11.71
CA MET A 163 -5.65 10.68 -12.98
C MET A 163 -4.23 11.23 -13.18
N GLY A 164 -3.28 10.35 -13.48
CA GLY A 164 -1.86 10.68 -13.64
C GLY A 164 -1.08 10.87 -12.33
N MET A 165 -1.72 10.74 -11.16
CA MET A 165 -1.11 10.99 -9.84
C MET A 165 -1.33 9.79 -8.93
N TYR A 166 -0.56 8.74 -9.17
CA TYR A 166 -0.77 7.41 -8.59
C TYR A 166 0.17 7.15 -7.40
N PRO A 167 -0.28 7.23 -6.14
CA PRO A 167 0.55 6.86 -5.01
C PRO A 167 0.87 5.36 -5.03
N PHE A 168 2.00 4.96 -4.44
CA PHE A 168 2.11 3.61 -3.90
C PHE A 168 1.69 3.60 -2.42
N ILE A 169 1.23 2.46 -1.93
CA ILE A 169 0.60 2.36 -0.61
C ILE A 169 1.24 1.23 0.19
N TRP A 170 1.68 1.55 1.41
CA TRP A 170 1.98 0.58 2.46
C TRP A 170 0.90 0.66 3.54
N SER A 171 0.18 -0.44 3.73
CA SER A 171 -0.96 -0.51 4.64
C SER A 171 -0.72 -1.53 5.73
N VAL A 172 -0.55 -1.05 6.96
CA VAL A 172 -0.62 -1.83 8.19
C VAL A 172 -2.08 -1.89 8.62
N ALA A 173 -2.77 -2.94 8.17
CA ALA A 173 -4.19 -3.14 8.40
C ALA A 173 -4.60 -4.61 8.17
N CYS A 174 -5.67 -5.03 8.85
CA CYS A 174 -6.25 -6.34 8.64
C CYS A 174 -6.89 -6.47 7.25
N VAL A 175 -6.61 -7.59 6.57
CA VAL A 175 -7.37 -8.16 5.42
C VAL A 175 -7.64 -7.23 4.22
N ASN A 176 -6.99 -6.06 4.12
CA ASN A 176 -7.14 -5.16 2.97
C ASN A 176 -6.72 -5.81 1.63
N GLY A 177 -5.89 -6.86 1.69
CA GLY A 177 -5.44 -7.65 0.54
C GLY A 177 -6.03 -9.05 0.51
N GLU A 178 -7.16 -9.35 1.16
CA GLU A 178 -7.82 -10.66 1.14
C GLU A 178 -8.51 -10.92 -0.23
N PHE A 179 -7.68 -11.09 -1.27
CA PHE A 179 -8.08 -11.18 -2.68
C PHE A 179 -8.78 -12.50 -3.05
N GLU A 180 -8.92 -13.44 -2.11
CA GLU A 180 -9.72 -14.65 -2.32
C GLU A 180 -11.20 -14.49 -1.97
N GLN A 181 -11.61 -13.34 -1.43
CA GLN A 181 -12.97 -13.07 -0.94
C GLN A 181 -13.65 -11.93 -1.73
N GLY A 182 -13.83 -12.14 -3.03
CA GLY A 182 -14.33 -11.09 -3.93
C GLY A 182 -13.31 -9.95 -4.09
N THR A 183 -13.73 -8.84 -4.71
CA THR A 183 -12.81 -7.71 -4.92
C THR A 183 -12.47 -7.01 -3.60
N CYS A 184 -11.24 -7.21 -3.14
CA CYS A 184 -10.75 -6.58 -1.91
C CYS A 184 -10.29 -5.13 -2.13
N PHE A 185 -9.88 -4.47 -1.05
CA PHE A 185 -9.46 -3.07 -1.05
C PHE A 185 -8.22 -2.85 -1.91
N ALA A 186 -7.21 -3.72 -1.79
CA ALA A 186 -6.00 -3.68 -2.61
C ALA A 186 -6.32 -3.77 -4.11
N GLU A 187 -7.23 -4.66 -4.48
CA GLU A 187 -7.65 -4.82 -5.87
C GLU A 187 -8.44 -3.63 -6.37
N THR A 188 -9.31 -3.05 -5.54
CA THR A 188 -10.06 -1.85 -5.88
C THR A 188 -9.12 -0.69 -6.23
N TRP A 189 -8.08 -0.45 -5.42
CA TRP A 189 -7.06 0.58 -5.70
C TRP A 189 -6.34 0.40 -7.04
N LEU A 190 -6.03 -0.84 -7.41
CA LEU A 190 -5.27 -1.16 -8.62
C LEU A 190 -6.15 -1.23 -9.87
N ARG A 191 -7.44 -1.58 -9.71
CA ARG A 191 -8.43 -1.69 -10.80
C ARG A 191 -9.21 -0.41 -11.06
N ALA A 192 -9.10 0.61 -10.19
CA ALA A 192 -9.91 1.83 -10.28
C ALA A 192 -9.67 2.62 -11.59
N THR A 193 -10.76 3.09 -12.17
CA THR A 193 -10.79 3.96 -13.34
C THR A 193 -11.81 5.07 -13.15
N HIS A 194 -11.57 6.23 -13.76
CA HIS A 194 -12.60 7.25 -13.91
C HIS A 194 -13.70 6.79 -14.89
N SER A 195 -14.80 7.56 -14.98
CA SER A 195 -15.97 7.21 -15.79
C SER A 195 -15.71 7.06 -17.30
N ASP A 196 -14.60 7.60 -17.79
CA ASP A 196 -14.15 7.50 -19.18
C ASP A 196 -13.12 6.38 -19.43
N GLY A 197 -12.80 5.59 -18.40
CA GLY A 197 -11.81 4.51 -18.45
C GLY A 197 -10.39 4.95 -18.10
N THR A 198 -10.13 6.24 -17.87
CA THR A 198 -8.78 6.71 -17.49
C THR A 198 -8.40 6.13 -16.11
N PRO A 199 -7.19 5.56 -15.91
CA PRO A 199 -6.80 4.99 -14.62
C PRO A 199 -6.82 6.02 -13.48
N THR A 200 -7.34 5.63 -12.31
CA THR A 200 -7.34 6.36 -11.01
C THR A 200 -6.90 5.40 -9.89
N GLY A 201 -6.68 5.89 -8.67
CA GLY A 201 -6.24 5.03 -7.56
C GLY A 201 -4.70 4.96 -7.45
N ALA A 202 -4.13 3.76 -7.25
CA ALA A 202 -2.73 3.59 -6.84
C ALA A 202 -1.85 2.89 -7.90
N ILE A 203 -0.54 3.16 -7.91
CA ILE A 203 0.42 2.48 -8.79
C ILE A 203 0.76 1.08 -8.27
N ALA A 204 0.84 0.93 -6.94
CA ALA A 204 1.16 -0.32 -6.26
C ALA A 204 0.62 -0.27 -4.83
N THR A 205 0.30 -1.44 -4.27
CA THR A 205 -0.13 -1.57 -2.87
C THR A 205 0.54 -2.78 -2.22
N LEU A 206 0.84 -2.69 -0.93
CA LEU A 206 1.15 -3.82 -0.06
C LEU A 206 0.12 -3.86 1.06
N MET A 207 -0.70 -4.90 1.04
CA MET A 207 -1.84 -5.06 1.94
C MET A 207 -1.97 -6.53 2.36
N SER A 208 -2.35 -6.76 3.61
CA SER A 208 -2.38 -8.10 4.19
C SER A 208 -3.58 -8.93 3.71
N THR A 209 -3.35 -10.22 3.42
CA THR A 209 -4.42 -11.22 3.18
C THR A 209 -5.04 -11.75 4.47
N VAL A 210 -4.48 -11.41 5.63
CA VAL A 210 -4.89 -11.91 6.96
C VAL A 210 -5.06 -10.76 7.96
N ASN A 211 -5.61 -11.06 9.12
CA ASN A 211 -5.55 -10.12 10.24
C ASN A 211 -4.08 -9.92 10.65
N GLN A 212 -3.65 -8.68 10.78
CA GLN A 212 -2.30 -8.36 11.20
C GLN A 212 -2.22 -8.26 12.73
N ALA A 213 -1.07 -8.65 13.29
CA ALA A 213 -0.73 -8.27 14.66
C ALA A 213 -0.41 -6.77 14.70
N TRP A 214 -0.46 -6.16 15.88
CA TRP A 214 -0.25 -4.71 16.00
C TRP A 214 1.21 -4.32 15.75
N ASN A 215 2.15 -4.87 16.51
CA ASN A 215 3.55 -4.42 16.51
C ASN A 215 4.36 -4.85 15.27
N PRO A 216 4.43 -6.15 14.90
CA PRO A 216 5.38 -6.60 13.87
C PRO A 216 5.25 -5.91 12.49
N PRO A 217 4.06 -5.55 12.00
CA PRO A 217 3.93 -4.79 10.76
C PRO A 217 4.33 -3.32 10.85
N MET A 218 4.29 -2.71 12.04
CA MET A 218 4.75 -1.33 12.24
C MET A 218 6.27 -1.25 12.03
N GLU A 219 7.04 -2.12 12.70
CA GLU A 219 8.50 -2.25 12.48
C GLU A 219 8.84 -2.44 10.99
N GLY A 220 8.10 -3.31 10.30
CA GLY A 220 8.31 -3.49 8.85
C GLY A 220 7.99 -2.24 8.04
N GLN A 221 6.98 -1.46 8.43
CA GLN A 221 6.64 -0.18 7.79
C GLN A 221 7.70 0.89 8.06
N ASP A 222 8.29 0.93 9.24
CA ASP A 222 9.42 1.82 9.54
C ASP A 222 10.61 1.50 8.66
N GLU A 223 11.03 0.23 8.61
CA GLU A 223 12.18 -0.17 7.80
C GLU A 223 11.91 0.02 6.30
N MET A 224 10.68 -0.22 5.82
CA MET A 224 10.28 0.12 4.45
C MET A 224 10.50 1.60 4.12
N ASN A 225 10.08 2.50 5.02
CA ASN A 225 10.28 3.95 4.85
C ASN A 225 11.75 4.35 5.03
N ALA A 226 12.47 3.77 5.99
CA ALA A 226 13.89 4.03 6.23
C ALA A 226 14.78 3.64 5.03
N ILE A 227 14.51 2.50 4.40
CA ILE A 227 15.18 2.10 3.16
C ILE A 227 14.80 3.04 2.01
N PHE A 228 13.54 3.45 1.92
CA PHE A 228 13.05 4.34 0.86
C PHE A 228 13.72 5.72 0.88
N VAL A 229 13.90 6.29 2.07
CA VAL A 229 14.60 7.57 2.28
C VAL A 229 16.13 7.43 2.34
N GLU A 230 16.64 6.25 1.96
CA GLU A 230 18.09 5.96 1.85
C GLU A 230 18.88 6.14 3.16
N SER A 231 18.24 5.87 4.31
CA SER A 231 18.90 5.91 5.63
C SER A 231 20.12 4.97 5.71
N TYR A 232 20.15 3.94 4.87
CA TYR A 232 21.21 2.93 4.81
C TYR A 232 22.00 2.99 3.50
N SER A 233 23.23 3.49 3.57
CA SER A 233 24.10 3.64 2.38
C SER A 233 24.46 2.32 1.67
N ASP A 234 24.37 1.18 2.35
CA ASP A 234 24.64 -0.16 1.84
C ASP A 234 23.38 -0.97 1.51
N ASN A 235 22.19 -0.40 1.75
CA ASN A 235 20.90 -1.05 1.52
C ASN A 235 19.98 -0.14 0.68
N ILE A 236 20.35 0.11 -0.58
CA ILE A 236 19.55 0.94 -1.50
C ILE A 236 18.64 0.06 -2.37
N LYS A 237 17.35 0.43 -2.41
CA LYS A 237 16.33 -0.25 -3.23
C LYS A 237 15.62 0.76 -4.14
N ARG A 238 15.30 0.33 -5.36
CA ARG A 238 14.70 1.18 -6.42
C ARG A 238 13.39 0.63 -6.97
N THR A 239 12.92 -0.50 -6.43
CA THR A 239 11.68 -1.15 -6.84
C THR A 239 10.77 -1.25 -5.64
N PHE A 240 9.45 -1.13 -5.85
CA PHE A 240 8.46 -1.27 -4.79
C PHE A 240 8.63 -2.60 -4.04
N GLY A 241 8.74 -3.72 -4.77
CA GLY A 241 8.98 -5.01 -4.14
C GLY A 241 10.33 -5.11 -3.42
N GLY A 242 11.38 -4.42 -3.88
CA GLY A 242 12.66 -4.38 -3.19
C GLY A 242 12.59 -3.65 -1.85
N LEU A 243 11.84 -2.55 -1.78
CA LEU A 243 11.55 -1.83 -0.54
C LEU A 243 10.72 -2.71 0.39
N SER A 244 9.56 -3.18 -0.08
CA SER A 244 8.57 -3.94 0.69
C SER A 244 9.05 -5.29 1.24
N PHE A 245 10.09 -5.89 0.65
CA PHE A 245 10.62 -7.18 1.08
C PHE A 245 11.85 -7.06 1.97
N ASN A 246 12.47 -5.88 2.04
CA ASN A 246 13.66 -5.63 2.87
C ASN A 246 13.36 -4.79 4.11
N GLY A 247 12.19 -4.13 4.16
CA GLY A 247 11.58 -3.69 5.41
C GLY A 247 10.75 -4.80 6.02
#